data_AF-A0A2D4XQB9-F1
#
_entry.id   AF-A0A2D4XQB9-F1
#
_cell.length_a   1.000
_cell.length_b   1.000
_cell.length_c   1.000
_cell.angle_alpha   90.00
_cell.angle_beta   90.00
_cell.angle_gamma   90.00
#
_symmetry.space_group_name_H-M   'P 1'
#
loop_
_entity.id
_entity.type
_entity.pdbx_description
1 polymer ?
#
loop_
_entity_poly.entity_id
_entity_poly.type
_entity_poly.pdbx_seq_one_letter_code
_entity_poly.pdbx_strand_id
1 'polypeptide(L)'
;MLATRRMKNFKKTSFLSLTLGWIGLIITHIIWSNLRYENASGGDTGVVLFWASFFLLIFYGLFILIPQKRIVKLTKKLNLGLFTFLSGMYALIGFTILIGWGFLMADNFYGVFIDAFVCGLIFGLTFHLIWNKKRNELKQIHLIPILTLPIFFLFIYLFAFPKLLPSFAYNAVPQYVRHDILRNTIPKFNVGDKLSELQKALPGEFEFENCYGSRGASLEKFQYVIEVNCCKIVRIEYGPRQKTGYTMGGKRKPCS
;
A
#
# COMPACT_ATOMS: atom_id res chain seq x y z
N MET A 1 4.36 -41.77 8.69
CA MET A 1 3.13 -40.95 8.80
C MET A 1 3.30 -39.63 9.59
N LEU A 2 4.07 -39.60 10.69
CA LEU A 2 4.28 -38.38 11.51
C LEU A 2 5.09 -37.25 10.82
N ALA A 3 6.11 -37.59 10.03
CA ALA A 3 6.95 -36.61 9.34
C ALA A 3 6.19 -35.83 8.26
N THR A 4 5.36 -36.50 7.47
CA THR A 4 4.52 -35.90 6.42
C THR A 4 3.47 -34.96 6.99
N ARG A 5 2.87 -35.28 8.15
CA ARG A 5 1.91 -34.40 8.84
C ARG A 5 2.58 -33.14 9.41
N ARG A 6 3.78 -33.28 9.99
CA ARG A 6 4.56 -32.15 10.52
C ARG A 6 4.98 -31.19 9.40
N MET A 7 5.34 -31.73 8.24
CA MET A 7 5.73 -30.96 7.05
C MET A 7 4.54 -30.19 6.44
N LYS A 8 3.37 -30.82 6.31
CA LYS A 8 2.14 -30.13 5.85
C LYS A 8 1.74 -28.99 6.78
N ASN A 9 1.89 -29.16 8.10
CA ASN A 9 1.61 -28.10 9.07
C ASN A 9 2.61 -26.94 8.99
N PHE A 10 3.90 -27.21 8.83
CA PHE A 10 4.90 -26.15 8.66
C PHE A 10 4.56 -25.28 7.45
N LYS A 11 4.32 -25.88 6.27
CA LYS A 11 3.99 -25.14 5.06
C LYS A 11 2.76 -24.26 5.23
N LYS A 12 1.69 -24.79 5.84
CA LYS A 12 0.47 -24.01 6.15
C LYS A 12 0.75 -22.81 7.05
N THR A 13 1.39 -23.05 8.19
CA THR A 13 1.66 -22.00 9.18
C THR A 13 2.61 -20.95 8.61
N SER A 14 3.71 -21.36 7.98
CA SER A 14 4.67 -20.43 7.42
C SER A 14 4.08 -19.62 6.27
N PHE A 15 3.25 -20.23 5.43
CA PHE A 15 2.59 -19.51 4.35
C PHE A 15 1.58 -18.49 4.89
N LEU A 16 0.74 -18.87 5.87
CA LEU A 16 -0.17 -17.93 6.52
C LEU A 16 0.58 -16.76 7.17
N SER A 17 1.63 -17.05 7.93
CA SER A 17 2.48 -16.02 8.54
C SER A 17 3.10 -15.09 7.51
N LEU A 18 3.50 -15.62 6.35
CA LEU A 18 4.03 -14.82 5.26
C LEU A 18 2.95 -13.94 4.62
N THR A 19 1.73 -14.45 4.42
CA THR A 19 0.63 -13.64 3.88
C THR A 19 0.25 -12.48 4.81
N LEU A 20 0.29 -12.70 6.13
CA LEU A 20 0.09 -11.62 7.10
C LEU A 20 1.26 -10.62 7.08
N GLY A 21 2.50 -11.12 6.98
CA GLY A 21 3.68 -10.28 6.80
C GLY A 21 3.59 -9.43 5.54
N TRP A 22 3.08 -9.98 4.45
CA TRP A 22 2.86 -9.26 3.20
C TRP A 22 1.82 -8.15 3.36
N ILE A 23 0.69 -8.40 4.02
CA ILE A 23 -0.29 -7.34 4.33
C ILE A 23 0.37 -6.23 5.15
N GLY A 24 1.18 -6.60 6.14
CA GLY A 24 1.96 -5.66 6.93
C GLY A 24 2.89 -4.80 6.08
N LEU A 25 3.63 -5.43 5.16
CA LEU A 25 4.48 -4.74 4.19
C LEU A 25 3.70 -3.70 3.39
N ILE A 26 2.52 -4.05 2.89
CA ILE A 26 1.68 -3.12 2.12
C ILE A 26 1.32 -1.89 2.97
N ILE A 27 0.85 -2.13 4.19
CA ILE A 27 0.46 -1.07 5.12
C ILE A 27 1.66 -0.18 5.47
N THR A 28 2.81 -0.78 5.78
CA THR A 28 4.04 -0.05 6.09
C THR A 28 4.48 0.81 4.92
N HIS A 29 4.43 0.28 3.70
CA HIS A 29 4.82 1.03 2.51
C HIS A 29 3.91 2.23 2.27
N ILE A 30 2.59 2.06 2.45
CA ILE A 30 1.62 3.16 2.32
C ILE A 30 1.88 4.26 3.35
N ILE A 31 2.13 3.89 4.61
CA ILE A 31 2.44 4.84 5.69
C ILE A 31 3.74 5.58 5.39
N TRP A 32 4.79 4.84 5.03
CA TRP A 32 6.11 5.42 4.73
C TRP A 32 6.04 6.36 3.53
N SER A 33 5.36 5.96 2.45
CA SER A 33 5.20 6.77 1.25
C SER A 33 4.43 8.07 1.53
N ASN A 34 3.36 8.00 2.34
CA ASN A 34 2.65 9.20 2.82
C ASN A 34 3.53 10.13 3.67
N LEU A 35 4.34 9.58 4.57
CA LEU A 35 5.23 10.39 5.41
C LEU A 35 6.37 11.03 4.62
N ARG A 36 6.87 10.35 3.58
CA ARG A 36 8.04 10.81 2.82
C ARG A 36 7.69 11.71 1.64
N TYR A 37 6.59 11.42 0.95
CA TYR A 37 6.19 12.06 -0.30
C TYR A 37 4.83 12.78 -0.21
N GLU A 38 4.25 12.88 0.99
CA GLU A 38 2.93 13.48 1.28
C GLU A 38 1.75 12.82 0.55
N ASN A 39 2.00 11.75 -0.22
CA ASN A 39 1.01 10.90 -0.83
C ASN A 39 1.58 9.52 -1.15
N ALA A 40 0.77 8.47 -1.01
CA ALA A 40 1.08 7.12 -1.51
C ALA A 40 0.80 6.95 -3.02
N SER A 41 0.57 8.06 -3.72
CA SER A 41 0.22 8.07 -5.14
C SER A 41 1.43 8.21 -6.05
N GLY A 42 2.65 8.28 -5.51
CA GLY A 42 3.87 8.12 -6.30
C GLY A 42 3.81 6.80 -7.09
N GLY A 43 4.18 6.82 -8.37
CA GLY A 43 4.10 5.66 -9.27
C GLY A 43 4.75 4.39 -8.72
N ASP A 44 5.70 4.55 -7.80
CA ASP A 44 6.45 3.47 -7.16
C ASP A 44 5.60 2.56 -6.28
N THR A 45 4.55 3.05 -5.61
CA THR A 45 3.76 2.22 -4.70
C THR A 45 3.06 1.08 -5.43
N GLY A 46 2.47 1.33 -6.61
CA GLY A 46 1.87 0.26 -7.42
C GLY A 46 2.88 -0.77 -7.91
N VAL A 47 4.07 -0.31 -8.31
CA VAL A 47 5.18 -1.14 -8.78
C VAL A 47 5.72 -2.01 -7.63
N VAL A 48 5.95 -1.43 -6.46
CA VAL A 48 6.41 -2.15 -5.25
C VAL A 48 5.39 -3.21 -4.85
N LEU A 49 4.09 -2.89 -4.82
CA LEU A 49 3.04 -3.86 -4.49
C LEU A 49 3.05 -5.07 -5.44
N PHE A 50 3.20 -4.83 -6.74
CA PHE A 50 3.27 -5.88 -7.74
C PHE A 50 4.51 -6.76 -7.57
N TRP A 51 5.70 -6.14 -7.55
CA TRP A 51 6.97 -6.88 -7.48
C TRP A 51 7.20 -7.55 -6.12
N ALA A 52 6.73 -6.96 -5.02
CA ALA A 52 6.83 -7.56 -3.69
C ALA A 52 6.20 -8.96 -3.64
N SER A 53 5.07 -9.16 -4.33
CA SER A 53 4.38 -10.45 -4.42
C SER A 53 5.30 -11.54 -5.00
N PHE A 54 6.02 -11.21 -6.08
CA PHE A 54 6.92 -12.14 -6.76
C PHE A 54 8.14 -12.48 -5.89
N PHE A 55 8.80 -11.46 -5.33
CA PHE A 55 9.98 -11.67 -4.48
C PHE A 55 9.65 -12.37 -3.17
N LEU A 56 8.47 -12.16 -2.58
CA LEU A 56 8.01 -12.87 -1.40
C LEU A 56 7.84 -14.38 -1.66
N LEU A 57 7.37 -14.78 -2.85
CA LEU A 57 7.26 -16.19 -3.21
C LEU A 57 8.64 -16.85 -3.39
N ILE A 58 9.58 -16.14 -4.01
CA ILE A 58 10.98 -16.60 -4.11
C ILE A 58 11.59 -16.72 -2.71
N PHE A 59 11.39 -15.71 -1.87
CA PHE A 59 11.86 -15.69 -0.49
C PHE A 59 11.28 -16.88 0.29
N TYR A 60 9.99 -17.15 0.13
CA TYR A 60 9.34 -18.30 0.75
C TYR A 60 10.00 -19.63 0.35
N GLY A 61 10.28 -19.82 -0.94
CA GLY A 61 10.97 -20.99 -1.45
C GLY A 61 12.36 -21.16 -0.85
N LEU A 62 13.19 -20.12 -0.96
CA LEU A 62 14.62 -20.21 -0.66
C LEU A 62 14.93 -20.07 0.84
N PHE A 63 14.31 -19.11 1.51
CA PHE A 63 14.67 -18.71 2.88
C PHE A 63 13.70 -19.24 3.93
N ILE A 64 12.54 -19.79 3.56
CA ILE A 64 11.59 -20.39 4.51
C ILE A 64 11.50 -21.91 4.35
N LEU A 65 11.26 -22.41 3.12
CA LEU A 65 11.07 -23.84 2.90
C LEU A 65 12.36 -24.65 3.00
N ILE A 66 13.48 -24.18 2.42
CA ILE A 66 14.76 -24.89 2.50
C ILE A 66 15.26 -25.02 3.96
N PRO A 67 15.35 -23.94 4.77
CA PRO A 67 15.83 -24.03 6.14
C PRO A 67 14.74 -24.42 7.16
N GLN A 68 13.61 -24.99 6.74
CA GLN A 68 12.45 -25.30 7.60
C GLN A 68 12.80 -25.97 8.94
N LYS A 69 13.74 -26.92 8.94
CA LYS A 69 14.15 -27.65 10.15
C LYS A 69 14.83 -26.72 11.16
N ARG A 70 15.63 -25.77 10.67
CA ARG A 70 16.33 -24.77 11.50
C ARG A 70 15.33 -23.78 12.08
N ILE A 71 14.41 -23.26 11.26
CA ILE A 71 13.34 -22.35 11.71
C ILE A 71 12.55 -22.99 12.85
N VAL A 72 12.03 -24.21 12.66
CA VAL A 72 11.27 -24.93 13.69
C VAL A 72 12.07 -25.15 14.98
N LYS A 73 13.38 -25.44 14.86
CA LYS A 73 14.25 -25.62 16.03
C LYS A 73 14.42 -24.29 16.79
N LEU A 74 14.62 -23.19 16.07
CA LEU A 74 14.76 -21.86 16.65
C LEU A 74 13.46 -21.38 17.31
N THR A 75 12.30 -21.57 16.67
CA THR A 75 10.99 -21.19 17.23
C THR A 75 10.70 -21.86 18.58
N LYS A 76 11.21 -23.07 18.80
CA LYS A 76 11.06 -23.79 20.07
C LYS A 76 12.08 -23.40 21.12
N LYS A 77 13.28 -22.98 20.71
CA LYS A 77 14.38 -22.62 21.60
C LYS A 77 14.28 -21.17 22.09
N LEU A 78 13.83 -20.28 21.22
CA LEU A 78 13.80 -18.84 21.47
C LEU A 78 12.43 -18.40 21.99
N ASN A 79 12.42 -17.37 22.83
CA ASN A 79 11.19 -16.70 23.24
C ASN A 79 10.58 -15.91 22.07
N LEU A 80 9.33 -15.45 22.25
CA LEU A 80 8.56 -14.77 21.22
C LEU A 80 9.28 -13.53 20.68
N GLY A 81 9.74 -12.65 21.57
CA GLY A 81 10.38 -11.39 21.20
C GLY A 81 11.67 -11.59 20.40
N LEU A 82 12.57 -12.45 20.88
CA LEU A 82 13.84 -12.70 20.22
C LEU A 82 13.66 -13.41 18.87
N PHE A 83 12.75 -14.38 18.77
CA PHE A 83 12.45 -15.03 17.49
C PHE A 83 11.85 -14.04 16.48
N THR A 84 10.95 -13.17 16.94
CA THR A 84 10.31 -12.13 16.12
C THR A 84 11.37 -11.17 15.58
N PHE A 85 12.21 -10.62 16.45
CA PHE A 85 13.27 -9.69 16.05
C PHE A 85 14.27 -10.32 15.06
N LEU A 86 14.73 -11.55 15.36
CA LEU A 86 15.63 -12.28 14.46
C LEU A 86 14.98 -12.61 13.12
N SER A 87 13.66 -12.83 13.08
CA SER A 87 12.92 -13.02 11.82
C SER A 87 12.89 -11.74 10.99
N GLY A 88 12.74 -10.57 11.64
CA GLY A 88 12.90 -9.26 11.00
C GLY A 88 14.28 -9.09 10.37
N MET A 89 15.35 -9.33 11.14
CA MET A 89 16.73 -9.25 10.64
C MET A 89 17.00 -10.26 9.52
N TYR A 90 16.44 -11.47 9.63
CA TYR A 90 16.56 -12.50 8.61
C TYR A 90 15.88 -12.11 7.30
N ALA A 91 14.70 -11.48 7.38
CA ALA A 91 14.00 -10.94 6.22
C ALA A 91 14.79 -9.80 5.56
N LEU A 92 15.36 -8.87 6.33
CA LEU A 92 16.27 -7.84 5.83
C LEU A 92 17.43 -8.43 5.05
N ILE A 93 18.16 -9.38 5.65
CA ILE A 93 19.33 -10.01 5.02
C ILE A 93 18.92 -10.71 3.72
N GLY A 94 17.86 -11.52 3.76
CA GLY A 94 17.42 -12.22 2.55
C GLY A 94 16.87 -11.27 1.47
N PHE A 95 16.20 -10.18 1.84
CA PHE A 95 15.82 -9.12 0.90
C PHE A 95 17.05 -8.47 0.25
N THR A 96 18.07 -8.10 1.04
CA THR A 96 19.33 -7.55 0.55
C THR A 96 20.02 -8.48 -0.44
N ILE A 97 20.07 -9.78 -0.15
CA ILE A 97 20.64 -10.80 -1.04
C ILE A 97 19.85 -10.92 -2.35
N LEU A 98 18.51 -10.88 -2.29
CA LEU A 98 17.68 -11.09 -3.48
C LEU A 98 17.70 -9.90 -4.43
N ILE A 99 17.43 -8.70 -3.92
CA ILE A 99 17.28 -7.50 -4.76
C ILE A 99 17.63 -6.19 -4.03
N GLY A 100 17.75 -6.20 -2.71
CA GLY A 100 18.03 -4.99 -1.93
C GLY A 100 19.32 -4.28 -2.33
N TRP A 101 20.33 -5.01 -2.84
CA TRP A 101 21.56 -4.37 -3.36
C TRP A 101 21.28 -3.31 -4.44
N GLY A 102 20.29 -3.53 -5.32
CA GLY A 102 19.93 -2.57 -6.36
C GLY A 102 19.34 -1.27 -5.80
N PHE A 103 18.62 -1.38 -4.68
CA PHE A 103 18.05 -0.22 -3.98
C PHE A 103 19.10 0.53 -3.15
N LEU A 104 20.12 -0.15 -2.63
CA LEU A 104 21.25 0.51 -1.96
C LEU A 104 22.04 1.40 -2.91
N MET A 105 22.17 1.00 -4.18
CA MET A 105 22.91 1.78 -5.19
C MET A 105 22.13 3.01 -5.70
N ALA A 106 20.81 3.06 -5.47
CA ALA A 106 19.94 4.11 -5.99
C ALA A 106 19.72 5.28 -5.00
N ASP A 107 20.25 5.19 -3.77
CA ASP A 107 20.26 6.19 -2.67
C ASP A 107 18.95 6.92 -2.29
N ASN A 108 17.82 6.58 -2.91
CA ASN A 108 16.55 7.30 -2.72
C ASN A 108 15.38 6.41 -2.29
N PHE A 109 15.59 5.10 -2.09
CA PHE A 109 14.49 4.16 -1.86
C PHE A 109 14.71 3.22 -0.67
N TYR A 110 15.04 3.77 0.50
CA TYR A 110 15.28 2.95 1.70
C TYR A 110 13.99 2.39 2.34
N GLY A 111 12.81 2.88 1.95
CA GLY A 111 11.51 2.41 2.48
C GLY A 111 11.31 0.90 2.36
N VAL A 112 11.79 0.29 1.27
CA VAL A 112 11.67 -1.17 1.04
C VAL A 112 12.45 -2.03 2.04
N PHE A 113 13.47 -1.47 2.70
CA PHE A 113 14.16 -2.18 3.79
C PHE A 113 13.30 -2.21 5.05
N ILE A 114 12.63 -1.10 5.37
CA ILE A 114 11.67 -1.04 6.49
C ILE A 114 10.54 -2.03 6.23
N ASP A 115 10.01 -2.05 5.01
CA ASP A 115 8.99 -2.99 4.56
C ASP A 115 9.42 -4.46 4.76
N ALA A 116 10.62 -4.82 4.31
CA ALA A 116 11.16 -6.17 4.47
C ALA A 116 11.34 -6.53 5.96
N PHE A 117 11.82 -5.60 6.77
CA PHE A 117 11.97 -5.79 8.21
C PHE A 117 10.62 -6.02 8.89
N VAL A 118 9.62 -5.18 8.64
CA VAL A 118 8.28 -5.31 9.21
C VAL A 118 7.60 -6.60 8.76
N CYS A 119 7.74 -6.97 7.49
CA CYS A 119 7.26 -8.26 6.98
C CYS A 119 7.86 -9.43 7.79
N GLY A 120 9.17 -9.39 8.03
CA GLY A 120 9.87 -10.40 8.84
C GLY A 120 9.45 -10.43 10.31
N LEU A 121 9.19 -9.26 10.92
CA LEU A 121 8.65 -9.18 12.28
C LEU A 121 7.27 -9.81 12.37
N ILE A 122 6.34 -9.44 11.48
CA ILE A 122 4.97 -9.98 11.49
C ILE A 122 4.99 -11.48 11.20
N PHE A 123 5.84 -11.93 10.26
CA PHE A 123 6.06 -13.35 10.03
C PHE A 123 6.53 -14.05 11.31
N GLY A 124 7.57 -13.53 11.97
CA GLY A 124 8.16 -14.14 13.17
C GLY A 124 7.16 -14.23 14.32
N LEU A 125 6.44 -13.14 14.58
CA LEU A 125 5.40 -13.04 15.60
C LEU A 125 4.29 -14.06 15.35
N THR A 126 3.68 -14.02 14.16
CA THR A 126 2.55 -14.89 13.81
C THR A 126 2.98 -16.35 13.78
N PHE A 127 4.15 -16.66 13.21
CA PHE A 127 4.65 -18.02 13.11
C PHE A 127 4.91 -18.61 14.50
N HIS A 128 5.57 -17.86 15.39
CA HIS A 128 5.88 -18.33 16.74
C HIS A 128 4.62 -18.57 17.56
N LEU A 129 3.68 -17.62 17.55
CA LEU A 129 2.39 -17.75 18.23
C LEU A 129 1.63 -18.98 17.74
N ILE A 130 1.51 -19.15 16.42
CA ILE A 130 0.78 -20.27 15.84
C ILE A 130 1.48 -21.60 16.11
N TRP A 131 2.80 -21.65 15.96
CA TRP A 131 3.57 -22.87 16.08
C TRP A 131 3.63 -23.41 17.52
N ASN A 132 3.62 -22.50 18.50
CA ASN A 132 3.68 -22.84 19.92
C ASN A 132 2.29 -22.96 20.58
N LYS A 133 1.19 -22.51 19.96
CA LYS A 133 -0.18 -22.78 20.45
C LYS A 133 -0.48 -24.29 20.38
N LYS A 134 -1.22 -24.83 21.37
CA LYS A 134 -1.58 -26.27 21.42
C LYS A 134 -2.26 -26.69 20.10
N ARG A 135 -1.67 -27.70 19.44
CA ARG A 135 -1.87 -28.22 18.06
C ARG A 135 -3.30 -28.56 17.58
N ASN A 136 -4.35 -28.26 18.32
CA ASN A 136 -5.68 -28.82 18.04
C ASN A 136 -6.60 -27.96 17.17
N GLU A 137 -6.39 -26.64 17.05
CA GLU A 137 -7.36 -25.76 16.34
C GLU A 137 -7.07 -25.55 14.84
N LEU A 138 -5.81 -25.62 14.42
CA LEU A 138 -5.41 -25.30 13.04
C LEU A 138 -5.50 -26.46 12.04
N LYS A 139 -5.99 -27.64 12.47
CA LYS A 139 -6.04 -28.84 11.61
C LYS A 139 -6.97 -28.68 10.41
N GLN A 140 -7.95 -27.78 10.47
CA GLN A 140 -8.99 -27.65 9.44
C GLN A 140 -8.83 -26.47 8.48
N ILE A 141 -7.90 -25.55 8.69
CA ILE A 141 -7.72 -24.45 7.72
C ILE A 141 -7.07 -25.01 6.44
N HIS A 142 -7.81 -24.94 5.33
CA HIS A 142 -7.33 -25.30 4.01
C HIS A 142 -6.33 -24.25 3.50
N LEU A 143 -5.39 -24.66 2.63
CA LEU A 143 -4.40 -23.73 2.05
C LEU A 143 -5.05 -22.68 1.13
N ILE A 144 -6.20 -23.04 0.54
CA ILE A 144 -6.92 -22.22 -0.44
C ILE A 144 -7.37 -20.88 0.16
N PRO A 145 -8.09 -20.83 1.31
CA PRO A 145 -8.43 -19.57 1.99
C PRO A 145 -7.22 -18.67 2.27
N ILE A 146 -6.07 -19.26 2.60
CA ILE A 146 -4.84 -18.53 2.93
C ILE A 146 -4.25 -17.89 1.65
N LEU A 147 -4.29 -18.61 0.53
CA LEU A 147 -3.82 -18.11 -0.76
C LEU A 147 -4.71 -16.99 -1.31
N THR A 148 -6.02 -17.03 -1.03
CA THR A 148 -6.96 -15.99 -1.46
C THR A 148 -6.92 -14.73 -0.61
N LEU A 149 -6.42 -14.82 0.63
CA LEU A 149 -6.44 -13.71 1.60
C LEU A 149 -5.75 -12.43 1.08
N PRO A 150 -4.58 -12.49 0.44
CA PRO A 150 -3.98 -11.28 -0.12
C PRO A 150 -4.71 -10.73 -1.34
N ILE A 151 -5.26 -11.60 -2.19
CA ILE A 151 -6.07 -11.18 -3.34
C ILE A 151 -7.32 -10.44 -2.85
N PHE A 152 -7.96 -10.99 -1.81
CA PHE A 152 -9.11 -10.37 -1.16
C PHE A 152 -8.74 -9.03 -0.50
N PHE A 153 -7.60 -8.95 0.17
CA PHE A 153 -7.08 -7.70 0.72
C PHE A 153 -6.83 -6.65 -0.37
N LEU A 154 -6.16 -7.02 -1.47
CA LEU A 154 -5.92 -6.14 -2.61
C LEU A 154 -7.23 -5.68 -3.25
N PHE A 155 -8.23 -6.57 -3.37
CA PHE A 155 -9.55 -6.20 -3.85
C PHE A 155 -10.21 -5.16 -2.95
N ILE A 156 -10.19 -5.36 -1.62
CA ILE A 156 -10.71 -4.36 -0.68
C ILE A 156 -9.96 -3.05 -0.83
N TYR A 157 -8.62 -3.08 -0.83
CA TYR A 157 -7.77 -1.91 -0.84
C TYR A 157 -7.87 -1.10 -2.14
N LEU A 158 -7.83 -1.76 -3.30
CA LEU A 158 -7.81 -1.08 -4.61
C LEU A 158 -9.20 -0.75 -5.15
N PHE A 159 -10.26 -1.42 -4.68
CA PHE A 159 -11.60 -1.26 -5.25
C PHE A 159 -12.65 -0.84 -4.22
N ALA A 160 -12.78 -1.56 -3.11
CA ALA A 160 -13.85 -1.27 -2.14
C ALA A 160 -13.58 0.00 -1.33
N PHE A 161 -12.37 0.13 -0.78
CA PHE A 161 -11.92 1.25 0.02
C PHE A 161 -12.05 2.61 -0.69
N PRO A 162 -11.53 2.81 -1.93
CA PRO A 162 -11.67 4.09 -2.63
C PRO A 162 -13.11 4.44 -3.01
N LYS A 163 -14.00 3.45 -3.14
CA LYS A 163 -15.43 3.70 -3.41
C LYS A 163 -16.22 4.08 -2.16
N LEU A 164 -15.91 3.46 -1.03
CA LEU A 164 -16.61 3.70 0.23
C LEU A 164 -16.13 4.98 0.93
N LEU A 165 -14.83 5.24 0.89
CA LEU A 165 -14.17 6.34 1.62
C LEU A 165 -13.17 7.10 0.71
N PRO A 166 -13.63 7.76 -0.36
CA PRO A 166 -12.75 8.36 -1.37
C PRO A 166 -11.81 9.44 -0.81
N SER A 167 -12.26 10.27 0.13
CA SER A 167 -11.45 11.33 0.73
C SER A 167 -10.26 10.77 1.53
N PHE A 168 -10.49 9.74 2.34
CA PHE A 168 -9.43 9.05 3.07
C PHE A 168 -8.51 8.26 2.14
N ALA A 169 -9.10 7.62 1.12
CA ALA A 169 -8.35 6.83 0.17
C ALA A 169 -7.44 7.68 -0.73
N TYR A 170 -7.79 8.95 -0.98
CA TYR A 170 -7.12 9.82 -1.94
C TYR A 170 -5.59 9.85 -1.84
N ASN A 171 -5.07 9.94 -0.62
CA ASN A 171 -3.63 9.94 -0.34
C ASN A 171 -3.06 8.56 -0.01
N ALA A 172 -3.93 7.56 0.19
CA ALA A 172 -3.53 6.22 0.62
C ALA A 172 -3.52 5.18 -0.51
N VAL A 173 -3.91 5.55 -1.73
CA VAL A 173 -4.01 4.62 -2.88
C VAL A 173 -3.02 4.97 -4.00
N PRO A 174 -2.70 4.01 -4.89
CA PRO A 174 -1.83 4.27 -6.04
C PRO A 174 -2.42 5.30 -7.02
N GLN A 175 -1.55 5.91 -7.83
CA GLN A 175 -1.90 6.99 -8.75
C GLN A 175 -3.13 6.72 -9.63
N TYR A 176 -3.20 5.54 -10.24
CA TYR A 176 -4.31 5.21 -11.15
C TYR A 176 -5.66 5.17 -10.43
N VAL A 177 -5.70 4.69 -9.18
CA VAL A 177 -6.92 4.71 -8.35
C VAL A 177 -7.26 6.15 -7.95
N ARG A 178 -6.24 6.97 -7.63
CA ARG A 178 -6.41 8.40 -7.34
C ARG A 178 -7.02 9.15 -8.53
N HIS A 179 -6.61 8.83 -9.76
CA HIS A 179 -7.21 9.38 -10.98
C HIS A 179 -8.70 9.04 -11.10
N ASP A 180 -9.09 7.82 -10.74
CA ASP A 180 -10.50 7.43 -10.72
C ASP A 180 -11.28 8.17 -9.62
N ILE A 181 -10.67 8.39 -8.45
CA ILE A 181 -11.28 9.22 -7.38
C ILE A 181 -11.50 10.65 -7.90
N LEU A 182 -10.50 11.28 -8.54
CA LEU A 182 -10.64 12.62 -9.13
C LEU A 182 -11.79 12.66 -10.13
N ARG A 183 -11.81 11.72 -11.08
CA ARG A 183 -12.82 11.62 -12.12
C ARG A 183 -14.23 11.49 -11.55
N ASN A 184 -14.41 10.77 -10.46
CA ASN A 184 -15.71 10.54 -9.85
C ASN A 184 -16.12 11.64 -8.84
N THR A 185 -15.17 12.44 -8.36
CA THR A 185 -15.40 13.43 -7.30
C THR A 185 -15.59 14.83 -7.87
N ILE A 186 -14.76 15.25 -8.82
CA ILE A 186 -14.82 16.58 -9.45
C ILE A 186 -16.21 16.89 -10.05
N PRO A 187 -16.88 15.97 -10.78
CA PRO A 187 -18.20 16.24 -11.35
C PRO A 187 -19.33 16.50 -10.33
N LYS A 188 -19.09 16.23 -9.04
CA LYS A 188 -20.09 16.45 -7.98
C LYS A 188 -20.14 17.90 -7.49
N PHE A 189 -19.15 18.71 -7.87
CA PHE A 189 -19.05 20.12 -7.50
C PHE A 189 -19.51 21.02 -8.64
N ASN A 190 -20.06 22.19 -8.27
CA ASN A 190 -20.55 23.20 -9.19
C ASN A 190 -19.90 24.56 -8.91
N VAL A 191 -20.06 25.48 -9.87
CA VAL A 191 -19.70 26.90 -9.66
C VAL A 191 -20.55 27.45 -8.51
N GLY A 192 -19.89 28.11 -7.56
CA GLY A 192 -20.49 28.67 -6.35
C GLY A 192 -20.23 27.86 -5.07
N ASP A 193 -19.85 26.59 -5.19
CA ASP A 193 -19.55 25.72 -4.05
C ASP A 193 -18.31 26.20 -3.29
N LYS A 194 -18.24 25.87 -2.00
CA LYS A 194 -17.13 26.28 -1.12
C LYS A 194 -15.86 25.49 -1.42
N LEU A 195 -14.72 26.18 -1.48
CA LEU A 195 -13.40 25.57 -1.58
C LEU A 195 -13.16 24.53 -0.48
N SER A 196 -13.62 24.79 0.74
CA SER A 196 -13.41 23.89 1.87
C SER A 196 -14.09 22.53 1.72
N GLU A 197 -15.20 22.45 0.99
CA GLU A 197 -15.88 21.18 0.69
C GLU A 197 -15.11 20.38 -0.35
N LEU A 198 -14.57 21.06 -1.37
CA LEU A 198 -13.68 20.46 -2.38
C LEU A 198 -12.39 19.94 -1.74
N GLN A 199 -11.75 20.73 -0.86
CA GLN A 199 -10.54 20.33 -0.13
C GLN A 199 -10.78 19.14 0.80
N LYS A 200 -11.96 19.05 1.44
CA LYS A 200 -12.33 17.87 2.25
C LYS A 200 -12.52 16.62 1.40
N ALA A 201 -13.07 16.77 0.19
CA ALA A 201 -13.28 15.64 -0.71
C ALA A 201 -11.97 15.15 -1.36
N LEU A 202 -11.03 16.06 -1.62
CA LEU A 202 -9.76 15.80 -2.31
C LEU A 202 -8.60 16.44 -1.53
N PRO A 203 -8.23 15.85 -0.36
CA PRO A 203 -7.25 16.45 0.54
C PRO A 203 -5.86 16.52 -0.09
N GLY A 204 -5.23 17.70 -0.04
CA GLY A 204 -3.92 17.95 -0.64
C GLY A 204 -3.94 18.19 -2.16
N GLU A 205 -5.09 18.06 -2.83
CA GLU A 205 -5.17 18.42 -4.26
C GLU A 205 -5.32 19.92 -4.47
N PHE A 206 -6.08 20.64 -3.64
CA PHE A 206 -6.38 22.06 -3.88
C PHE A 206 -5.89 22.92 -2.72
N GLU A 207 -4.59 23.22 -2.70
CA GLU A 207 -3.98 24.11 -1.72
C GLU A 207 -3.78 25.50 -2.32
N PHE A 208 -4.82 26.34 -2.24
CA PHE A 208 -4.77 27.73 -2.70
C PHE A 208 -4.50 28.67 -1.53
N GLU A 209 -3.39 29.40 -1.58
CA GLU A 209 -3.12 30.47 -0.62
C GLU A 209 -4.19 31.57 -0.75
N ASN A 210 -4.67 32.09 0.39
CA ASN A 210 -5.69 33.15 0.45
C ASN A 210 -6.99 32.86 -0.33
N CYS A 211 -7.33 31.57 -0.51
CA CYS A 211 -8.52 31.14 -1.25
C CYS A 211 -8.59 31.69 -2.70
N TYR A 212 -7.45 31.87 -3.34
CA TYR A 212 -7.36 32.40 -4.69
C TYR A 212 -6.38 31.58 -5.53
N GLY A 213 -6.80 31.13 -6.71
CA GLY A 213 -5.93 30.44 -7.64
C GLY A 213 -6.65 29.58 -8.66
N SER A 214 -5.87 28.92 -9.52
CA SER A 214 -6.38 27.92 -10.46
C SER A 214 -5.47 26.70 -10.45
N ARG A 215 -6.08 25.51 -10.59
CA ARG A 215 -5.37 24.25 -10.73
C ARG A 215 -6.08 23.42 -11.79
N GLY A 216 -5.31 22.76 -12.63
CA GLY A 216 -5.83 21.84 -13.62
C GLY A 216 -4.84 20.72 -13.88
N ALA A 217 -5.36 19.59 -14.35
CA ALA A 217 -4.56 18.44 -14.71
C ALA A 217 -5.12 17.76 -15.96
N SER A 218 -4.22 17.21 -16.78
CA SER A 218 -4.56 16.31 -17.89
C SER A 218 -4.08 14.91 -17.53
N LEU A 219 -5.00 14.04 -17.12
CA LEU A 219 -4.77 12.64 -16.80
C LEU A 219 -4.98 11.77 -18.05
N GLU A 220 -4.69 10.48 -17.94
CA GLU A 220 -4.75 9.55 -19.09
C GLU A 220 -6.09 9.57 -19.83
N LYS A 221 -7.21 9.57 -19.10
CA LYS A 221 -8.58 9.49 -19.65
C LYS A 221 -9.49 10.65 -19.24
N PHE A 222 -8.99 11.57 -18.42
CA PHE A 222 -9.78 12.63 -17.80
C PHE A 222 -8.94 13.89 -17.69
N GLN A 223 -9.56 15.05 -17.84
CA GLN A 223 -8.91 16.33 -17.62
C GLN A 223 -9.87 17.26 -16.89
N TYR A 224 -9.30 18.18 -16.11
CA TYR A 224 -10.09 19.16 -15.40
C TYR A 224 -9.32 20.48 -15.19
N VAL A 225 -10.05 21.56 -15.01
CA VAL A 225 -9.58 22.87 -14.54
C VAL A 225 -10.57 23.39 -13.50
N ILE A 226 -10.04 23.80 -12.35
CA ILE A 226 -10.79 24.43 -11.28
C ILE A 226 -10.13 25.77 -10.96
N GLU A 227 -10.95 26.82 -10.89
CA GLU A 227 -10.55 28.16 -10.48
C GLU A 227 -11.37 28.57 -9.26
N VAL A 228 -10.69 29.19 -8.30
CA VAL A 228 -11.25 29.57 -7.01
C VAL A 228 -10.96 31.04 -6.74
N ASN A 229 -11.98 31.75 -6.29
CA ASN A 229 -11.87 33.12 -5.79
C ASN A 229 -12.79 33.28 -4.58
N CYS A 230 -12.35 34.00 -3.55
CA CYS A 230 -13.12 34.25 -2.32
C CYS A 230 -13.67 32.96 -1.68
N CYS A 231 -12.83 31.92 -1.64
CA CYS A 231 -13.13 30.60 -1.10
C CYS A 231 -14.32 29.90 -1.77
N LYS A 232 -14.65 30.27 -3.01
CA LYS A 232 -15.69 29.65 -3.83
C LYS A 232 -15.16 29.25 -5.20
N ILE A 233 -15.69 28.16 -5.73
CA ILE A 233 -15.41 27.72 -7.09
C ILE A 233 -16.03 28.72 -8.06
N VAL A 234 -15.22 29.35 -8.91
CA VAL A 234 -15.67 30.33 -9.91
C VAL A 234 -15.56 29.81 -11.34
N ARG A 235 -14.85 28.71 -11.53
CA ARG A 235 -14.81 27.95 -12.79
C ARG A 235 -14.54 26.49 -12.45
N ILE A 236 -15.30 25.60 -13.08
CA ILE A 236 -15.04 24.17 -13.05
C ILE A 236 -15.34 23.61 -14.44
N GLU A 237 -14.31 23.06 -15.07
CA GLU A 237 -14.39 22.38 -16.36
C GLU A 237 -13.80 21.01 -16.20
N TYR A 238 -14.48 19.99 -16.71
CA TYR A 238 -14.01 18.62 -16.66
C TYR A 238 -14.55 17.82 -17.85
N GLY A 239 -13.84 16.77 -18.23
CA GLY A 239 -14.25 15.94 -19.35
C GLY A 239 -13.25 14.86 -19.73
N PRO A 240 -13.54 14.07 -20.77
CA PRO A 240 -12.57 13.16 -21.35
C PRO A 240 -11.34 13.93 -21.83
N ARG A 241 -10.17 13.30 -21.80
CA ARG A 241 -8.91 13.92 -22.25
C ARG A 241 -9.02 14.37 -23.71
N GLN A 242 -8.75 15.66 -23.97
CA GLN A 242 -8.69 16.23 -25.31
C GLN A 242 -7.25 16.60 -25.68
N LYS A 243 -6.91 16.61 -26.97
CA LYS A 243 -5.53 16.91 -27.45
C LYS A 243 -5.07 18.33 -27.10
N THR A 244 -5.99 19.29 -27.01
CA THR A 244 -5.70 20.71 -26.79
C THR A 244 -5.81 21.15 -25.33
N GLY A 245 -6.23 20.27 -24.42
CA GLY A 245 -6.42 20.59 -22.99
C GLY A 245 -7.47 21.68 -22.73
N TYR A 246 -7.67 22.02 -21.46
CA TYR A 246 -8.41 23.22 -21.07
C TYR A 246 -7.42 24.37 -20.81
N THR A 247 -7.77 25.58 -21.21
CA THR A 247 -6.95 26.77 -20.93
C THR A 247 -7.08 27.20 -19.47
N MET A 248 -5.95 27.30 -18.76
CA MET A 248 -5.89 27.93 -17.43
C MET A 248 -6.16 29.43 -17.60
N GLY A 249 -7.20 29.96 -16.95
CA GLY A 249 -7.63 31.36 -17.10
C GLY A 249 -6.66 32.37 -16.48
N GLY A 250 -6.68 33.61 -16.97
CA GLY A 250 -5.86 34.73 -16.48
C GLY A 250 -6.36 35.34 -15.16
N LYS A 251 -5.48 36.11 -14.49
CA LYS A 251 -5.68 36.70 -13.15
C LYS A 251 -7.03 37.44 -13.02
N ARG A 252 -7.88 37.01 -12.09
CA ARG A 252 -9.06 37.75 -11.62
C ARG A 252 -8.70 38.57 -10.36
N LYS A 253 -9.37 39.69 -10.11
CA LYS A 253 -9.08 40.48 -8.90
C LYS A 253 -9.47 39.68 -7.63
N PRO A 254 -8.62 39.65 -6.58
CA PRO A 254 -9.03 39.11 -5.30
C PRO A 254 -10.17 39.98 -4.75
N CYS A 255 -11.24 39.33 -4.31
CA CYS A 255 -12.41 39.83 -3.59
C CYS A 255 -12.56 41.35 -3.48
N SER A 256 -13.52 41.91 -4.20
CA SER A 256 -14.07 43.25 -3.96
C SER A 256 -15.37 43.13 -3.16
#